data_AF-A0A356KF06-F1
#
_entry.id   AF-A0A356KF06-F1
#
_cell.length_a   1.000
_cell.length_b   1.000
_cell.length_c   1.000
_cell.angle_alpha   90.00
_cell.angle_beta   90.00
_cell.angle_gamma   90.00
#
_symmetry.space_group_name_H-M   'P 1'
#
loop_
_entity.id
_entity.type
_entity.pdbx_description
1 polymer ?
#
loop_
_entity_poly.entity_id
_entity_poly.type
_entity_poly.pdbx_seq_one_letter_code
_entity_poly.pdbx_strand_id
1 'polypeptide(L)'
;MRLERLAQRSEELLEDLDHARGDVLSVSDLNRTLKQVLRNQVEILRALSAAPAPIVTVDVVTAPAPEADAESEEGEIPAEEAAPADPSSRSEALLGVTVTIMGARARQAVADFDHRDKDFERGLAKLKSWTEGGSGTPFQLRGDRAYLNVNGSSPEGVKSYEKNLMQRMGFARRLGRLDVEGLAGEVVLYERP
;
A
#
# COMPACT_ATOMS: atom_id res chain seq x y z
N MET A 1 -11.32 -2.64 32.52
CA MET A 1 -10.61 -1.91 33.60
C MET A 1 -9.12 -1.64 33.36
N ARG A 2 -8.20 -2.62 33.26
CA ARG A 2 -6.75 -2.30 33.04
C ARG A 2 -6.44 -1.69 31.67
N LEU A 3 -7.10 -2.16 30.61
CA LEU A 3 -6.91 -1.65 29.25
C LEU A 3 -7.51 -0.26 29.04
N GLU A 4 -8.68 0.03 29.63
CA GLU A 4 -9.30 1.37 29.55
C GLU A 4 -8.45 2.44 30.24
N ARG A 5 -7.88 2.15 31.41
CA ARG A 5 -6.94 3.08 32.07
C ARG A 5 -5.68 3.31 31.25
N LEU A 6 -5.24 2.32 30.47
CA LEU A 6 -4.07 2.43 29.63
C LEU A 6 -4.36 3.26 28.36
N ALA A 7 -5.55 3.08 27.78
CA ALA A 7 -6.04 3.90 26.68
C ALA A 7 -6.18 5.37 27.10
N GLN A 8 -6.85 5.62 28.23
CA GLN A 8 -7.04 6.97 28.77
C GLN A 8 -5.71 7.67 29.08
N ARG A 9 -4.74 6.95 29.65
CA ARG A 9 -3.40 7.51 29.91
C ARG A 9 -2.56 7.72 28.65
N SER A 10 -2.88 7.02 27.56
CA SER A 10 -2.24 7.23 26.26
C SER A 10 -2.82 8.46 25.55
N GLU A 11 -4.12 8.72 25.71
CA GLU A 11 -4.77 9.95 25.24
C GLU A 11 -4.25 11.19 25.97
N GLU A 12 -4.16 11.16 27.30
CA GLU A 12 -3.57 12.27 28.08
C GLU A 12 -2.14 12.60 27.62
N LEU A 13 -1.30 11.59 27.37
CA LEU A 13 0.08 11.80 26.90
C LEU A 13 0.15 12.38 25.48
N LEU A 14 -0.84 12.09 24.63
CA LEU A 14 -0.91 12.66 23.29
C LEU A 14 -1.37 14.11 23.33
N GLU A 15 -2.37 14.42 24.17
CA GLU A 15 -2.82 15.80 24.39
C GLU A 15 -1.73 16.67 25.01
N ASP A 16 -0.96 16.16 25.99
CA ASP A 16 0.19 16.83 26.58
C ASP A 16 1.29 17.12 25.53
N LEU A 17 1.53 16.17 24.61
CA LEU A 17 2.49 16.32 23.52
C LEU A 17 2.05 17.39 22.51
N ASP A 18 0.77 17.41 22.16
CA ASP A 18 0.23 18.39 21.21
C ASP A 18 0.18 19.80 21.82
N HIS A 19 -0.09 19.93 23.12
CA HIS A 19 0.01 21.22 23.84
C HIS A 19 1.46 21.70 23.98
N ALA A 20 2.42 20.79 24.24
CA ALA A 20 3.84 21.12 24.32
C ALA A 20 4.47 21.44 22.95
N ARG A 21 3.78 21.18 21.84
CA ARG A 21 4.26 21.44 20.47
C ARG A 21 4.38 22.93 20.14
N GLY A 22 3.74 23.80 20.92
CA GLY A 22 3.82 25.25 20.79
C GLY A 22 5.13 25.86 21.29
N ASP A 23 5.79 25.22 22.26
CA ASP A 23 7.08 25.66 22.81
C ASP A 23 8.11 24.54 22.62
N VAL A 24 9.06 24.77 21.70
CA VAL A 24 10.15 23.90 21.26
C VAL A 24 10.50 22.77 22.25
N LEU A 25 9.84 21.61 22.10
CA LEU A 25 10.21 20.39 22.80
C LEU A 25 11.68 20.10 22.55
N SER A 26 12.48 20.07 23.62
CA SER A 26 13.86 19.62 23.55
C SER A 26 13.89 18.23 22.92
N VAL A 27 14.88 17.98 22.05
CA VAL A 27 15.11 16.67 21.44
C VAL A 27 15.20 15.56 22.51
N SER A 28 15.63 15.89 23.74
CA SER A 28 15.64 14.93 24.86
C SER A 28 14.24 14.47 25.27
N ASP A 29 13.26 15.37 25.27
CA ASP A 29 11.90 15.10 25.72
C ASP A 29 11.15 14.31 24.67
N LEU A 30 11.33 14.65 23.39
CA LEU A 30 10.82 13.83 22.28
C LEU A 30 11.37 12.39 22.34
N ASN A 31 12.67 12.24 22.59
CA ASN A 31 13.31 10.92 22.66
C ASN A 31 12.85 10.13 23.90
N ARG A 32 12.59 10.81 25.02
CA ARG A 32 11.99 10.20 26.22
C ARG A 32 10.58 9.72 25.95
N THR A 33 9.74 10.53 25.30
CA THR A 33 8.36 10.17 25.01
C THR A 33 8.28 9.03 23.98
N LEU A 34 9.14 9.06 22.94
CA LEU A 34 9.22 7.97 21.97
C LEU A 34 9.62 6.63 22.63
N LYS A 35 10.60 6.65 23.53
CA LYS A 35 11.00 5.46 24.30
C LYS A 35 9.85 4.93 25.17
N GLN A 36 9.05 5.82 25.73
CA GLN A 36 7.89 5.44 26.54
C GLN A 36 6.81 4.78 25.68
N VAL A 37 6.50 5.35 24.51
CA VAL A 37 5.53 4.77 23.56
C VAL A 37 5.96 3.38 23.10
N LEU A 38 7.24 3.20 22.77
CA LEU A 38 7.78 1.90 22.34
C LEU A 38 7.69 0.85 23.46
N ARG A 39 7.96 1.23 24.71
CA ARG A 39 7.78 0.31 25.86
C ARG A 39 6.32 -0.11 26.01
N ASN A 40 5.39 0.84 25.92
CA ASN A 40 3.96 0.55 26.04
C ASN A 40 3.50 -0.42 24.91
N GLN A 41 3.98 -0.24 23.68
CA GLN A 41 3.66 -1.15 22.58
C GLN A 41 4.18 -2.57 22.81
N VAL A 42 5.40 -2.72 23.35
CA VAL A 42 5.95 -4.04 23.69
C VAL A 42 5.12 -4.74 24.77
N GLU A 43 4.65 -3.99 25.77
CA GLU A 43 3.78 -4.55 26.81
C GLU A 43 2.42 -5.00 26.26
N ILE A 44 1.80 -4.21 25.36
CA ILE A 44 0.56 -4.58 24.68
C ILE A 44 0.76 -5.85 23.85
N LEU A 45 1.82 -5.90 23.04
CA LEU A 45 2.11 -7.08 22.21
C LEU A 45 2.37 -8.33 23.07
N ARG A 46 3.06 -8.19 24.20
CA ARG A 46 3.21 -9.28 25.17
C ARG A 46 1.87 -9.72 25.75
N ALA A 47 1.03 -8.78 26.17
CA ALA A 47 -0.29 -9.09 26.72
C ALA A 47 -1.19 -9.80 25.70
N LEU A 48 -1.16 -9.39 24.43
CA LEU A 48 -1.87 -10.05 23.34
C LEU A 48 -1.30 -11.44 23.03
N SER A 49 0.03 -11.60 23.08
CA SER A 49 0.67 -12.90 22.87
C SER A 49 0.47 -13.89 24.01
N ALA A 50 0.23 -13.39 25.23
CA ALA A 50 -0.03 -14.21 26.41
C ALA A 50 -1.52 -14.56 26.60
N ALA A 51 -2.42 -13.93 25.82
CA ALA A 51 -3.83 -14.26 25.83
C ALA A 51 -4.09 -15.52 24.97
N PRO A 52 -4.75 -16.56 25.49
CA PRO A 52 -5.14 -17.71 24.69
C PRO A 52 -6.07 -17.26 23.57
N ALA A 53 -5.80 -17.73 22.34
CA ALA A 53 -6.55 -17.34 21.15
C ALA A 53 -8.06 -17.60 21.33
N PRO A 54 -8.94 -16.61 21.09
CA PRO A 54 -10.37 -16.89 20.98
C PRO A 54 -10.61 -17.70 19.71
N ILE A 55 -11.15 -18.91 19.87
CA ILE A 55 -11.65 -19.71 18.76
C ILE A 55 -12.89 -19.01 18.21
N VAL A 56 -12.73 -18.31 17.09
CA VAL A 56 -13.83 -17.74 16.31
C VAL A 56 -14.16 -18.74 15.20
N THR A 57 -15.16 -19.59 15.42
CA THR A 57 -15.80 -20.38 14.38
C THR A 57 -16.62 -19.45 13.50
N VAL A 58 -16.20 -19.26 12.25
CA VAL A 58 -16.97 -18.57 11.22
C VAL A 58 -17.67 -19.64 10.37
N ASP A 59 -19.00 -19.73 10.47
CA ASP A 59 -19.84 -20.53 9.58
C ASP A 59 -19.89 -19.84 8.20
N VAL A 60 -19.35 -20.50 7.18
CA VAL A 60 -19.48 -20.08 5.78
C VAL A 60 -20.74 -20.71 5.20
N VAL A 61 -21.77 -19.90 4.98
CA VAL A 61 -22.96 -20.29 4.23
C VAL A 61 -22.63 -20.23 2.74
N THR A 62 -22.52 -21.41 2.12
CA THR A 62 -22.40 -21.61 0.67
C THR A 62 -23.77 -21.38 0.01
N ALA A 63 -23.86 -20.43 -0.93
CA ALA A 63 -25.01 -20.26 -1.81
C ALA A 63 -24.68 -20.77 -3.23
N PRO A 64 -25.62 -21.46 -3.92
CA PRO A 64 -25.37 -22.15 -5.18
C PRO A 64 -25.45 -21.23 -6.42
N ALA A 65 -24.76 -21.66 -7.47
CA ALA A 65 -24.68 -21.05 -8.79
C ALA A 65 -26.01 -21.08 -9.56
N PRO A 66 -26.26 -20.11 -10.47
CA PRO A 66 -27.21 -20.27 -11.56
C PRO A 66 -26.50 -20.58 -12.90
N GLU A 67 -26.90 -21.69 -13.51
CA GLU A 67 -26.80 -21.94 -14.96
C GLU A 67 -27.97 -21.23 -15.66
N ALA A 68 -27.72 -20.61 -16.82
CA ALA A 68 -28.74 -20.35 -17.84
C ALA A 68 -28.07 -20.07 -19.20
N ASP A 69 -28.31 -20.96 -20.15
CA ASP A 69 -28.09 -20.80 -21.58
C ASP A 69 -28.96 -19.66 -22.17
N ALA A 70 -28.44 -18.94 -23.17
CA ALA A 70 -29.24 -18.35 -24.25
C ALA A 70 -28.35 -18.04 -25.48
N GLU A 71 -28.85 -18.46 -26.64
CA GLU A 71 -28.23 -18.42 -27.97
C GLU A 71 -28.22 -17.03 -28.64
N SER A 72 -27.23 -16.86 -29.52
CA SER A 72 -27.16 -16.12 -30.80
C SER A 72 -28.04 -14.90 -31.08
N GLU A 73 -27.41 -13.77 -31.40
CA GLU A 73 -27.75 -12.95 -32.59
C GLU A 73 -26.47 -12.27 -33.14
N GLU A 74 -26.08 -12.65 -34.37
CA GLU A 74 -25.10 -11.95 -35.20
C GLU A 74 -25.72 -10.63 -35.69
N GLY A 75 -25.26 -9.51 -35.12
CA GLY A 75 -25.52 -8.17 -35.61
C GLY A 75 -24.26 -7.58 -36.22
N GLU A 76 -24.21 -7.53 -37.54
CA GLU A 76 -23.17 -6.88 -38.35
C GLU A 76 -23.19 -5.35 -38.11
N ILE A 77 -22.18 -4.84 -37.41
CA ILE A 77 -21.99 -3.40 -37.17
C ILE A 77 -21.01 -2.87 -38.23
N PRO A 78 -21.34 -1.78 -38.95
CA PRO A 78 -20.49 -1.23 -39.99
C PRO A 78 -19.12 -0.82 -39.42
N ALA A 79 -18.07 -1.09 -40.19
CA ALA A 79 -16.69 -0.72 -39.92
C ALA A 79 -16.55 0.80 -39.82
N GLU A 80 -16.69 1.32 -38.61
CA GLU A 80 -16.21 2.63 -38.21
C GLU A 80 -14.94 2.42 -37.39
N GLU A 81 -13.87 3.06 -37.84
CA GLU A 81 -12.47 2.93 -37.45
C GLU A 81 -12.30 3.15 -35.94
N ALA A 82 -12.47 2.08 -35.16
CA ALA A 82 -12.22 2.06 -33.73
C ALA A 82 -10.71 2.09 -33.48
N ALA A 83 -10.23 3.22 -32.97
CA ALA A 83 -8.93 3.33 -32.32
C ALA A 83 -8.73 2.16 -31.33
N PRO A 84 -7.50 1.61 -31.18
CA PRO A 84 -7.28 0.45 -30.34
C PRO A 84 -7.73 0.75 -28.91
N ALA A 85 -8.68 -0.04 -28.41
CA ALA A 85 -9.07 -0.06 -27.01
C ALA A 85 -7.86 -0.55 -26.21
N ASP A 86 -7.09 0.40 -25.66
CA ASP A 86 -6.06 0.09 -24.67
C ASP A 86 -6.74 -0.66 -23.51
N PRO A 87 -6.27 -1.85 -23.11
CA PRO A 87 -6.81 -2.53 -21.95
C PRO A 87 -6.60 -1.61 -20.75
N SER A 88 -7.70 -1.08 -20.22
CA SER A 88 -7.67 -0.16 -19.08
C SER A 88 -6.89 -0.82 -17.95
N SER A 89 -5.73 -0.26 -17.68
CA SER A 89 -4.81 -0.79 -16.69
C SER A 89 -5.49 -0.83 -15.33
N ARG A 90 -5.21 -1.87 -14.53
CA ARG A 90 -5.87 -2.06 -13.23
C ARG A 90 -5.64 -0.84 -12.32
N SER A 91 -4.46 -0.23 -12.39
CA SER A 91 -4.11 1.00 -11.68
C SER A 91 -5.00 2.17 -12.08
N GLU A 92 -5.37 2.26 -13.35
CA GLU A 92 -6.25 3.32 -13.84
C GLU A 92 -7.69 3.12 -13.36
N ALA A 93 -8.19 1.88 -13.42
CA ALA A 93 -9.50 1.54 -12.87
C ALA A 93 -9.61 1.79 -11.36
N LEU A 94 -8.52 1.61 -10.60
CA LEU A 94 -8.53 1.73 -9.15
C LEU A 94 -8.20 3.13 -8.63
N LEU A 95 -7.22 3.80 -9.24
CA LEU A 95 -6.63 5.05 -8.74
C LEU A 95 -6.94 6.24 -9.66
N GLY A 96 -7.64 6.00 -10.77
CA GLY A 96 -7.89 6.98 -11.82
C GLY A 96 -6.68 7.15 -12.75
N VAL A 97 -6.77 8.16 -13.62
CA VAL A 97 -5.77 8.42 -14.66
C VAL A 97 -4.35 8.44 -14.06
N THR A 98 -3.50 7.57 -14.60
CA THR A 98 -2.10 7.41 -14.18
C THR A 98 -1.19 7.63 -15.38
N VAL A 99 -0.18 8.49 -15.22
CA VAL A 99 0.87 8.67 -16.24
C VAL A 99 1.73 7.40 -16.28
N THR A 100 2.11 6.94 -17.47
CA THR A 100 3.05 5.83 -17.61
C THR A 100 4.49 6.35 -17.53
N ILE A 101 5.30 5.75 -16.66
CA ILE A 101 6.73 6.01 -16.52
C ILE A 101 7.48 4.99 -17.36
N MET A 102 8.16 5.45 -18.41
CA MET A 102 8.88 4.59 -19.37
C MET A 102 10.39 4.91 -19.43
N GLY A 103 11.14 4.05 -20.11
CA GLY A 103 12.52 4.30 -20.51
C GLY A 103 13.49 4.55 -19.34
N ALA A 104 14.35 5.56 -19.47
CA ALA A 104 15.39 5.84 -18.48
C ALA A 104 14.85 6.12 -17.07
N ARG A 105 13.70 6.79 -16.96
CA ARG A 105 13.07 7.08 -15.66
C ARG A 105 12.55 5.80 -15.00
N ALA A 106 11.95 4.91 -15.79
CA ALA A 106 11.48 3.63 -15.29
C ALA A 106 12.65 2.74 -14.85
N ARG A 107 13.73 2.70 -15.64
CA ARG A 107 14.97 1.99 -15.27
C ARG A 107 15.58 2.55 -13.99
N GLN A 108 15.65 3.87 -13.83
CA GLN A 108 16.17 4.50 -12.61
C GLN A 108 15.28 4.16 -11.40
N ALA A 109 13.96 4.19 -11.56
CA ALA A 109 13.03 3.79 -10.51
C ALA A 109 13.20 2.33 -10.08
N VAL A 110 13.47 1.41 -11.02
CA VAL A 110 13.78 0.01 -10.71
C VAL A 110 15.13 -0.13 -10.03
N ALA A 111 16.15 0.58 -10.50
CA ALA A 111 17.46 0.62 -9.85
C ALA A 111 17.35 1.12 -8.40
N ASP A 112 16.63 2.22 -8.17
CA ASP A 112 16.39 2.78 -6.83
C ASP A 112 15.61 1.83 -5.91
N PHE A 113 14.85 0.88 -6.47
CA PHE A 113 14.20 -0.17 -5.69
C PHE A 113 15.22 -1.10 -5.00
N ASP A 114 16.38 -1.31 -5.64
CA ASP A 114 17.54 -1.93 -5.01
C ASP A 114 18.28 -0.90 -4.14
N HIS A 115 17.80 -0.72 -2.91
CA HIS A 115 18.32 0.28 -1.97
C HIS A 115 19.84 0.22 -1.71
N ARG A 116 20.47 -0.95 -1.88
CA ARG A 116 21.87 -1.16 -1.53
C ARG A 116 22.82 -0.69 -2.63
N ASP A 117 22.70 -1.29 -3.81
CA ASP A 117 23.69 -1.14 -4.88
C ASP A 117 23.13 -0.34 -6.06
N LYS A 118 21.84 0.00 -6.02
CA LYS A 118 21.10 0.69 -7.09
C LYS A 118 21.27 0.02 -8.45
N ASP A 119 21.31 -1.32 -8.44
CA ASP A 119 21.48 -2.11 -9.64
C ASP A 119 20.12 -2.41 -10.28
N PHE A 120 20.02 -2.18 -11.60
CA PHE A 120 18.76 -2.35 -12.33
C PHE A 120 18.30 -3.82 -12.36
N GLU A 121 19.19 -4.75 -12.67
CA GLU A 121 18.83 -6.17 -12.83
C GLU A 121 18.39 -6.77 -11.49
N ARG A 122 19.12 -6.46 -10.42
CA ARG A 122 18.77 -6.87 -9.06
C ARG A 122 17.52 -6.17 -8.56
N GLY A 123 17.34 -4.89 -8.88
CA GLY A 123 16.13 -4.14 -8.60
C GLY A 123 14.91 -4.77 -9.28
N LEU A 124 15.04 -5.14 -10.55
CA LEU A 124 13.99 -5.77 -11.33
C LEU A 124 13.64 -7.15 -10.76
N ALA A 125 14.63 -7.99 -10.47
CA ALA A 125 14.42 -9.29 -9.84
C ALA A 125 13.68 -9.18 -8.50
N LYS A 126 14.06 -8.21 -7.65
CA LYS A 126 13.37 -7.92 -6.38
C LYS A 126 11.94 -7.43 -6.61
N LEU A 127 11.74 -6.55 -7.58
CA LEU A 127 10.43 -5.99 -7.90
C LEU A 127 9.50 -7.11 -8.40
N LYS A 128 9.96 -7.95 -9.34
CA LYS A 128 9.21 -9.13 -9.83
C LYS A 128 8.83 -10.08 -8.70
N SER A 129 9.80 -10.48 -7.89
CA SER A 129 9.57 -11.37 -6.75
C SER A 129 8.55 -10.79 -5.76
N TRP A 130 8.58 -9.48 -5.52
CA TRP A 130 7.61 -8.81 -4.67
C TRP A 130 6.23 -8.68 -5.31
N THR A 131 6.15 -8.43 -6.63
CA THR A 131 4.87 -8.34 -7.34
C THR A 131 4.16 -9.67 -7.48
N GLU A 132 4.92 -10.76 -7.69
CA GLU A 132 4.41 -12.12 -7.87
C GLU A 132 4.14 -12.82 -6.54
N GLY A 133 4.96 -12.55 -5.51
CA GLY A 133 4.97 -13.32 -4.26
C GLY A 133 3.72 -13.15 -3.39
N GLY A 134 2.89 -12.14 -3.64
CA GLY A 134 1.53 -11.94 -3.08
C GLY A 134 1.40 -11.87 -1.54
N SER A 135 2.48 -12.12 -0.79
CA SER A 135 2.47 -12.27 0.66
C SER A 135 3.32 -11.18 1.30
N GLY A 136 2.68 -10.04 1.55
CA GLY A 136 3.33 -8.93 2.22
C GLY A 136 2.53 -7.64 2.15
N THR A 137 3.10 -6.57 2.70
CA THR A 137 2.57 -5.23 2.54
C THR A 137 2.56 -4.86 1.05
N PRO A 138 1.43 -4.39 0.50
CA PRO A 138 1.33 -4.09 -0.93
C PRO A 138 2.02 -2.77 -1.30
N PHE A 139 2.75 -2.14 -0.38
CA PHE A 139 3.65 -1.06 -0.69
C PHE A 139 5.05 -1.28 -0.08
N GLN A 140 6.05 -0.67 -0.69
CA GLN A 140 7.45 -0.68 -0.25
C GLN A 140 7.99 0.75 -0.27
N LEU A 141 8.69 1.14 0.80
CA LEU A 141 9.35 2.44 0.89
C LEU A 141 10.83 2.30 0.54
N ARG A 142 11.34 3.22 -0.29
CA ARG A 142 12.75 3.30 -0.67
C ARG A 142 13.15 4.78 -0.75
N GLY A 143 13.75 5.28 0.32
CA GLY A 143 14.06 6.71 0.46
C GLY A 143 12.78 7.55 0.40
N ASP A 144 12.76 8.53 -0.51
CA ASP A 144 11.65 9.46 -0.71
C ASP A 144 10.57 8.94 -1.67
N ARG A 145 10.67 7.69 -2.10
CA ARG A 145 9.71 7.04 -2.98
C ARG A 145 8.97 5.89 -2.31
N ALA A 146 7.68 5.79 -2.64
CA ALA A 146 6.87 4.63 -2.33
C ALA A 146 6.45 3.91 -3.62
N TYR A 147 6.53 2.59 -3.57
CA TYR A 147 6.14 1.68 -4.64
C TYR A 147 4.89 0.96 -4.16
N LEU A 148 3.79 1.05 -4.90
CA LEU A 148 2.52 0.42 -4.58
C LEU A 148 2.24 -0.69 -5.62
N ASN A 149 2.19 -1.94 -5.18
CA ASN A 149 1.80 -3.09 -5.99
C ASN A 149 0.27 -3.18 -6.04
N VAL A 150 -0.28 -2.91 -7.21
CA VAL A 150 -1.74 -2.88 -7.45
C VAL A 150 -2.34 -4.30 -7.52
N ASN A 151 -1.51 -5.30 -7.83
CA ASN A 151 -1.90 -6.71 -7.88
C ASN A 151 -1.80 -7.39 -6.50
N GLY A 152 -1.04 -6.83 -5.56
CA GLY A 152 -0.77 -7.43 -4.25
C GLY A 152 -1.89 -7.26 -3.22
N SER A 153 -3.01 -6.64 -3.57
CA SER A 153 -4.12 -6.38 -2.64
C SER A 153 -5.47 -6.32 -3.36
N SER A 154 -6.56 -6.44 -2.58
CA SER A 154 -7.91 -6.14 -3.07
C SER A 154 -8.04 -4.68 -3.52
N PRO A 155 -8.97 -4.36 -4.44
CA PRO A 155 -9.28 -3.00 -4.89
C PRO A 155 -9.40 -1.96 -3.76
N GLU A 156 -10.17 -2.29 -2.71
CA GLU A 156 -10.41 -1.42 -1.56
C GLU A 156 -9.14 -1.25 -0.74
N GLY A 157 -8.35 -2.33 -0.62
CA GLY A 157 -7.04 -2.30 0.04
C GLY A 157 -6.09 -1.34 -0.67
N VAL A 158 -5.96 -1.43 -2.00
CA VAL A 158 -5.10 -0.52 -2.78
C VAL A 158 -5.49 0.94 -2.54
N LYS A 159 -6.78 1.27 -2.60
CA LYS A 159 -7.28 2.63 -2.33
C LYS A 159 -6.98 3.09 -0.89
N SER A 160 -7.12 2.19 0.08
CA SER A 160 -6.79 2.47 1.49
C SER A 160 -5.30 2.73 1.67
N TYR A 161 -4.43 1.94 1.03
CA TYR A 161 -2.98 2.14 1.06
C TYR A 161 -2.56 3.44 0.39
N GLU A 162 -3.13 3.77 -0.78
CA GLU A 162 -2.89 5.07 -1.42
C GLU A 162 -3.27 6.22 -0.48
N LYS A 163 -4.47 6.18 0.11
CA LYS A 163 -4.92 7.20 1.06
C LYS A 163 -3.95 7.33 2.23
N ASN A 164 -3.46 6.23 2.78
CA ASN A 164 -2.49 6.23 3.86
C ASN A 164 -1.14 6.83 3.42
N LEU A 165 -0.62 6.47 2.24
CA LEU A 165 0.60 7.03 1.68
C LEU A 165 0.50 8.55 1.56
N MET A 166 -0.60 9.04 1.00
CA MET A 166 -0.78 10.47 0.76
C MET A 166 -1.05 11.25 2.05
N GLN A 167 -1.97 10.78 2.90
CA GLN A 167 -2.45 11.56 4.05
C GLN A 167 -1.59 11.38 5.30
N ARG A 168 -1.07 10.17 5.55
CA ARG A 168 -0.35 9.85 6.80
C ARG A 168 1.16 9.86 6.62
N MET A 169 1.65 9.48 5.45
CA MET A 169 3.08 9.29 5.20
C MET A 169 3.75 10.44 4.45
N GLY A 170 2.97 11.46 4.05
CA GLY A 170 3.47 12.69 3.46
C GLY A 170 3.85 12.60 1.99
N PHE A 171 3.39 11.58 1.26
CA PHE A 171 3.62 11.50 -0.19
C PHE A 171 2.68 12.46 -0.91
N ALA A 172 3.24 13.55 -1.44
CA ALA A 172 2.45 14.61 -2.06
C ALA A 172 2.11 14.32 -3.53
N ARG A 173 2.92 13.50 -4.21
CA ARG A 173 2.83 13.33 -5.66
C ARG A 173 2.77 11.87 -6.08
N ARG A 174 1.80 11.53 -6.93
CA ARG A 174 1.79 10.30 -7.72
C ARG A 174 2.62 10.53 -8.98
N LEU A 175 3.69 9.77 -9.15
CA LEU A 175 4.56 9.88 -10.32
C LEU A 175 3.97 9.16 -11.53
N GLY A 176 3.34 8.00 -11.32
CA GLY A 176 2.77 7.21 -12.40
C GLY A 176 2.92 5.71 -12.23
N ARG A 177 2.40 4.97 -13.22
CA ARG A 177 2.56 3.52 -13.36
C ARG A 177 3.91 3.21 -13.99
N LEU A 178 4.65 2.29 -13.39
CA LEU A 178 5.93 1.82 -13.91
C LEU A 178 5.70 0.88 -15.10
N ASP A 179 6.31 1.19 -16.23
CA ASP A 179 6.33 0.32 -17.40
C ASP A 179 7.77 -0.08 -17.73
N VAL A 180 8.09 -1.34 -17.43
CA VAL A 180 9.41 -1.93 -17.60
C VAL A 180 9.24 -3.35 -18.10
N GLU A 181 9.98 -3.69 -19.16
CA GLU A 181 9.96 -5.01 -19.75
C GLU A 181 10.26 -6.10 -18.71
N GLY A 182 9.40 -7.11 -18.68
CA GLY A 182 9.52 -8.26 -17.79
C GLY A 182 8.97 -8.07 -16.39
N LEU A 183 8.41 -6.91 -16.03
CA LEU A 183 7.68 -6.76 -14.78
C LEU A 183 6.32 -7.49 -14.86
N ALA A 184 6.07 -8.44 -13.96
CA ALA A 184 4.88 -9.31 -14.01
C ALA A 184 3.59 -8.67 -13.42
N GLY A 185 3.63 -7.41 -12.99
CA GLY A 185 2.50 -6.73 -12.37
C GLY A 185 2.58 -5.22 -12.48
N GLU A 186 1.57 -4.54 -11.97
CA GLU A 186 1.47 -3.08 -12.02
C GLU A 186 1.95 -2.46 -10.71
N VAL A 187 2.93 -1.56 -10.85
CA VAL A 187 3.49 -0.80 -9.73
C VAL A 187 3.27 0.69 -9.97
N VAL A 188 2.66 1.37 -9.01
CA VAL A 188 2.49 2.82 -9.03
C VAL A 188 3.48 3.48 -8.08
N LEU A 189 4.15 4.52 -8.56
CA LEU A 189 5.15 5.25 -7.79
C LEU A 189 4.58 6.54 -7.21
N TYR A 190 5.02 6.85 -5.99
CA TYR A 190 4.75 8.10 -5.29
C TYR A 190 6.07 8.70 -4.79
N GLU A 191 6.09 10.03 -4.68
CA GLU A 191 7.26 10.79 -4.24
C GLU A 191 6.86 11.81 -3.16
N ARG A 192 7.76 12.00 -2.20
CA ARG A 192 7.65 13.08 -1.19
C ARG A 192 8.03 14.44 -1.80
N PRO A 193 7.51 15.54 -1.25
CA PRO A 193 7.87 16.89 -1.68
C PRO A 193 9.34 17.22 -1.44
#